data_AF-A0A418GRH1-F1
#
_entry.id   AF-A0A418GRH1-F1
#
_cell.length_a   1.000
_cell.length_b   1.000
_cell.length_c   1.000
_cell.angle_alpha   90.00
_cell.angle_beta   90.00
_cell.angle_gamma   90.00
#
_symmetry.space_group_name_H-M   'P 1'
#
loop_
_entity.id
_entity.type
_entity.pdbx_description
1 polymer ?
#
loop_
_entity_poly.entity_id
_entity_poly.type
_entity_poly.pdbx_seq_one_letter_code
_entity_poly.pdbx_strand_id
1 'polypeptide(L)'
;GARLQIGSTLFYDPAYVQLTYPGGDVPQERGVCSDVVIRALRSQKVDLQKLVHEDMAKNFAAYPQKWQLKRPDSNIDHRRVPNLETWFTRHDKTRPTSKNPSDYQAGDIVSWRLD
;
A
#
# COMPACT_ATOMS: atom_id res chain seq x y z
N GLY A 1 -4.44 -11.16 8.92
CA GLY A 1 -3.28 -11.05 8.00
C GLY A 1 -3.69 -11.35 6.57
N ALA A 2 -2.75 -11.33 5.61
CA ALA A 2 -3.05 -11.41 4.17
C ALA A 2 -3.81 -12.68 3.74
N ARG A 3 -3.56 -13.82 4.40
CA ARG A 3 -4.28 -15.09 4.11
C ARG A 3 -5.80 -14.98 4.26
N LEU A 4 -6.31 -14.05 5.07
CA LEU A 4 -7.75 -13.82 5.21
C LEU A 4 -8.39 -13.26 3.94
N GLN A 5 -7.60 -12.78 2.97
CA GLN A 5 -8.11 -12.29 1.69
C GLN A 5 -8.33 -13.41 0.67
N ILE A 6 -7.82 -14.62 0.91
CA ILE A 6 -8.06 -15.78 0.04
C ILE A 6 -9.56 -16.10 0.05
N GLY A 7 -10.17 -16.15 -1.14
CA GLY A 7 -11.61 -16.36 -1.29
C GLY A 7 -12.48 -15.16 -0.88
N SER A 8 -11.87 -14.07 -0.42
CA SER A 8 -12.59 -12.83 -0.09
C SER A 8 -12.38 -11.76 -1.16
N THR A 9 -11.16 -11.55 -1.64
CA THR A 9 -10.87 -10.66 -2.79
C THR A 9 -10.80 -11.50 -4.05
N LEU A 10 -11.79 -11.31 -4.92
CA LEU A 10 -12.07 -12.17 -6.07
C LEU A 10 -11.74 -11.49 -7.39
N PHE A 11 -11.77 -10.16 -7.43
CA PHE A 11 -11.61 -9.37 -8.65
C PHE A 11 -10.45 -8.40 -8.55
N TYR A 12 -9.66 -8.33 -9.62
CA TYR A 12 -8.68 -7.27 -9.80
C TYR A 12 -9.40 -6.01 -10.33
N ASP A 13 -9.39 -4.92 -9.55
CA ASP A 13 -10.05 -3.66 -9.92
C ASP A 13 -9.12 -2.46 -9.64
N PRO A 14 -8.46 -1.91 -10.69
CA PRO A 14 -7.55 -0.78 -10.57
C PRO A 14 -8.27 0.58 -10.61
N ALA A 15 -9.61 0.61 -10.67
CA ALA A 15 -10.35 1.85 -10.81
C ALA A 15 -10.10 2.81 -9.64
N TYR A 16 -10.13 4.10 -9.97
CA TYR A 16 -10.20 5.15 -8.97
C TYR A 16 -11.59 5.12 -8.30
N VAL A 17 -11.60 5.18 -6.97
CA VAL A 17 -12.82 5.15 -6.16
C VAL A 17 -12.66 6.18 -5.05
N GLN A 18 -13.73 6.93 -4.78
CA GLN A 18 -13.76 7.81 -3.61
C GLN A 18 -13.93 6.96 -2.35
N LEU A 19 -13.05 7.17 -1.37
CA LEU A 19 -13.01 6.40 -0.13
C LEU A 19 -13.35 7.31 1.06
N THR A 20 -13.87 6.71 2.11
CA THR A 20 -13.89 7.35 3.42
C THR A 20 -12.44 7.50 3.94
N TYR A 21 -12.24 8.43 4.87
CA TYR A 21 -10.94 8.67 5.46
C TYR A 21 -11.07 9.11 6.92
N PRO A 22 -10.29 8.54 7.86
CA PRO A 22 -9.41 7.37 7.69
C PRO A 22 -10.20 6.05 7.63
N GLY A 23 -9.52 4.94 7.34
CA GLY A 23 -10.12 3.60 7.35
C GLY A 23 -11.00 3.25 6.14
N GLY A 24 -10.93 4.01 5.06
CA GLY A 24 -11.58 3.67 3.80
C GLY A 24 -10.97 2.45 3.12
N ASP A 25 -11.81 1.77 2.35
CA ASP A 25 -11.46 0.60 1.57
C ASP A 25 -12.39 0.49 0.36
N VAL A 26 -11.92 -0.15 -0.70
CA VAL A 26 -12.77 -0.59 -1.81
C VAL A 26 -13.61 -1.80 -1.36
N PRO A 27 -14.68 -2.17 -2.09
CA PRO A 27 -15.48 -3.35 -1.74
C PRO A 27 -14.61 -4.61 -1.52
N GLN A 28 -14.97 -5.43 -0.53
CA GLN A 28 -14.14 -6.55 -0.04
C GLN A 28 -13.79 -7.55 -1.15
N GLU A 29 -14.70 -7.74 -2.10
CA GLU A 29 -14.58 -8.66 -3.21
C GLU A 29 -13.62 -8.20 -4.31
N ARG A 30 -13.10 -6.97 -4.24
CA ARG A 30 -12.23 -6.41 -5.26
C ARG A 30 -11.06 -5.62 -4.69
N GLY A 31 -10.12 -5.28 -5.58
CA GLY A 31 -8.99 -4.41 -5.31
C GLY A 31 -7.78 -4.76 -6.16
N VAL A 32 -6.63 -4.20 -5.79
CA VAL A 32 -5.33 -4.51 -6.37
C VAL A 32 -4.40 -5.12 -5.32
N CYS A 33 -3.17 -5.45 -5.70
CA CYS A 33 -2.18 -6.03 -4.80
C CYS A 33 -1.96 -5.21 -3.50
N SER A 34 -1.94 -3.87 -3.60
CA SER A 34 -1.81 -2.99 -2.44
C SER A 34 -2.98 -3.14 -1.46
N ASP A 35 -4.20 -3.33 -1.94
CA ASP A 35 -5.40 -3.41 -1.08
C ASP A 35 -5.35 -4.64 -0.16
N VAL A 36 -4.78 -5.75 -0.64
CA VAL A 36 -4.50 -6.93 0.18
C VAL A 36 -3.51 -6.61 1.32
N VAL A 37 -2.45 -5.87 1.02
CA VAL A 37 -1.44 -5.45 2.02
C VAL A 37 -2.07 -4.51 3.05
N ILE A 38 -2.87 -3.54 2.59
CA ILE A 38 -3.58 -2.58 3.44
C ILE A 38 -4.50 -3.32 4.41
N ARG A 39 -5.35 -4.23 3.94
CA ARG A 39 -6.25 -5.03 4.79
C ARG A 39 -5.49 -5.94 5.75
N ALA A 40 -4.39 -6.54 5.29
CA ALA A 40 -3.54 -7.39 6.13
C ALA A 40 -2.95 -6.62 7.32
N LEU A 41 -2.44 -5.41 7.08
CA LEU A 41 -1.90 -4.54 8.14
C LEU A 41 -3.00 -3.92 8.99
N ARG A 42 -4.15 -3.60 8.43
CA ARG A 42 -5.31 -3.08 9.17
C ARG A 42 -5.83 -4.10 10.19
N SER A 43 -5.81 -5.39 9.86
CA SER A 43 -6.11 -6.46 10.83
C SER A 43 -5.16 -6.50 12.04
N GLN A 44 -4.02 -5.80 11.95
CA GLN A 44 -3.02 -5.61 13.00
C GLN A 44 -3.01 -4.17 13.54
N LYS A 45 -4.10 -3.41 13.32
CA LYS A 45 -4.27 -2.01 13.76
C LYS A 45 -3.31 -1.01 13.11
N VAL A 46 -2.76 -1.35 11.94
CA VAL A 46 -1.90 -0.46 11.14
C VAL A 46 -2.67 -0.04 9.88
N ASP A 47 -3.09 1.22 9.80
CA ASP A 47 -3.83 1.75 8.65
C ASP A 47 -2.91 2.52 7.69
N LEU A 48 -2.48 1.84 6.61
CA LEU A 48 -1.63 2.46 5.60
C LEU A 48 -2.33 3.61 4.86
N GLN A 49 -3.67 3.64 4.76
CA GLN A 49 -4.38 4.78 4.16
C GLN A 49 -4.04 6.07 4.93
N LYS A 50 -4.23 6.03 6.25
CA LYS A 50 -3.91 7.15 7.14
C LYS A 50 -2.41 7.47 7.14
N LEU A 51 -1.57 6.48 7.40
CA LEU A 51 -0.13 6.68 7.63
C LEU A 51 0.58 7.24 6.39
N VAL A 52 0.27 6.70 5.20
CA VAL A 52 0.88 7.17 3.95
C VAL A 52 0.38 8.57 3.61
N HIS A 53 -0.93 8.81 3.72
CA HIS A 53 -1.50 10.11 3.41
C HIS A 53 -0.96 11.23 4.32
N GLU A 54 -0.89 10.99 5.63
CA GLU A 54 -0.39 11.99 6.59
C GLU A 54 1.09 12.31 6.41
N ASP A 55 1.92 11.33 6.06
CA ASP A 55 3.33 11.58 5.74
C ASP A 55 3.46 12.34 4.41
N MET A 56 2.70 11.95 3.39
CA MET A 56 2.67 12.67 2.10
C MET A 56 2.18 14.12 2.25
N ALA A 57 1.21 14.40 3.12
CA ALA A 57 0.73 15.75 3.39
C ALA A 57 1.83 16.68 3.91
N LYS A 58 2.79 16.14 4.65
CA LYS A 58 3.94 16.89 5.19
C LYS A 58 5.13 16.89 4.24
N ASN A 59 5.26 15.87 3.40
CA ASN A 59 6.49 15.57 2.65
C ASN A 59 6.23 15.28 1.17
N PHE A 60 5.22 15.90 0.56
CA PHE A 60 4.74 15.54 -0.80
C PHE A 60 5.86 15.51 -1.86
N ALA A 61 6.81 16.44 -1.78
CA ALA A 61 7.95 16.52 -2.70
C ALA A 61 8.93 15.33 -2.60
N ALA A 62 8.93 14.60 -1.48
CA ALA A 62 9.76 13.40 -1.29
C ALA A 62 9.15 12.16 -1.96
N TYR A 63 7.89 12.23 -2.43
CA TYR A 63 7.19 11.12 -3.07
C TYR A 63 7.27 11.17 -4.60
N PRO A 64 7.18 10.02 -5.30
CA PRO A 64 7.25 9.97 -6.75
C PRO A 64 6.17 10.81 -7.44
N GLN A 65 6.59 11.75 -8.27
CA GLN A 65 5.71 12.66 -9.03
C GLN A 65 5.20 12.04 -10.33
N LYS A 66 4.77 10.77 -10.31
CA LYS A 66 4.38 10.01 -11.51
C LYS A 66 3.01 10.42 -12.10
N TRP A 67 2.18 11.11 -11.32
CA TRP A 67 0.77 11.37 -11.66
C TRP A 67 0.44 12.86 -11.80
N GLN A 68 1.44 13.74 -11.83
CA GLN A 68 1.27 15.20 -12.02
C GLN A 68 0.29 15.86 -11.02
N LEU A 69 0.12 15.24 -9.85
CA LEU A 69 -0.70 15.78 -8.77
C LEU A 69 0.04 16.93 -8.08
N LYS A 70 -0.71 17.94 -7.62
CA LYS A 70 -0.16 19.07 -6.86
C LYS A 70 -0.18 18.87 -5.35
N ARG A 71 -0.88 17.85 -4.88
CA ARG A 71 -1.10 17.52 -3.47
C ARG A 71 -1.42 16.03 -3.31
N PRO A 72 -1.27 15.45 -2.11
CA PRO A 72 -1.72 14.08 -1.85
C PRO A 72 -3.23 13.90 -2.04
N ASP A 73 -3.62 12.65 -2.25
CA ASP A 73 -5.00 12.21 -2.43
C ASP A 73 -5.29 10.94 -1.61
N SER A 74 -6.01 11.11 -0.50
CA SER A 74 -6.34 10.05 0.46
C SER A 74 -7.12 8.88 -0.15
N ASN A 75 -7.73 9.07 -1.32
CA ASN A 75 -8.44 8.03 -2.06
C ASN A 75 -7.49 7.02 -2.74
N ILE A 76 -6.25 7.40 -3.05
CA ILE A 76 -5.36 6.59 -3.89
C ILE A 76 -3.90 6.52 -3.42
N ASP A 77 -3.45 7.39 -2.51
CA ASP A 77 -2.05 7.48 -2.08
C ASP A 77 -1.47 6.12 -1.65
N HIS A 78 -2.17 5.42 -0.76
CA HIS A 78 -1.81 4.11 -0.22
C HIS A 78 -2.00 2.94 -1.21
N ARG A 79 -2.75 3.14 -2.31
CA ARG A 79 -2.95 2.11 -3.34
C ARG A 79 -1.82 2.07 -4.36
N ARG A 80 -0.96 3.09 -4.37
CA ARG A 80 0.18 3.23 -5.28
C ARG A 80 1.44 2.60 -4.70
N VAL A 81 1.91 1.50 -5.28
CA VAL A 81 3.12 0.78 -4.85
C VAL A 81 4.34 1.71 -4.67
N PRO A 82 4.66 2.65 -5.58
CA PRO A 82 5.79 3.57 -5.38
C PRO A 82 5.65 4.48 -4.14
N ASN A 83 4.43 4.82 -3.75
CA ASN A 83 4.19 5.60 -2.53
C ASN A 83 4.40 4.74 -1.29
N LEU A 84 3.97 3.47 -1.32
CA LEU A 84 4.23 2.51 -0.24
C LEU A 84 5.72 2.29 -0.04
N GLU A 85 6.47 2.04 -1.11
CA GLU A 85 7.94 1.89 -1.08
C GLU A 85 8.61 3.11 -0.43
N THR A 86 8.18 4.31 -0.83
CA THR A 86 8.71 5.57 -0.28
C THR A 86 8.38 5.71 1.20
N TRP A 87 7.14 5.43 1.60
CA TRP A 87 6.74 5.50 3.01
C TRP A 87 7.52 4.50 3.87
N PHE A 88 7.64 3.24 3.45
CA PHE A 88 8.40 2.23 4.19
C PHE A 88 9.88 2.62 4.30
N THR A 89 10.47 3.19 3.25
CA THR A 89 11.87 3.68 3.28
C THR A 89 12.04 4.80 4.29
N ARG A 90 11.12 5.79 4.30
CA ARG A 90 11.18 6.95 5.20
C ARG A 90 10.96 6.62 6.67
N HIS A 91 10.42 5.44 6.96
CA HIS A 91 10.10 4.99 8.33
C HIS A 91 11.00 3.82 8.79
N ASP A 92 12.14 3.62 8.12
CA ASP A 92 13.12 2.57 8.44
C ASP A 92 12.49 1.17 8.47
N LYS A 93 11.59 0.89 7.53
CA LYS A 93 10.88 -0.40 7.38
C LYS A 93 11.30 -1.19 6.14
N THR A 94 12.38 -0.78 5.48
CA THR A 94 12.93 -1.52 4.34
C THR A 94 13.97 -2.53 4.79
N ARG A 95 14.09 -3.62 4.03
CA ARG A 95 15.12 -4.64 4.18
C ARG A 95 15.87 -4.81 2.86
N PRO A 96 17.15 -5.24 2.89
CA PRO A 96 17.87 -5.58 1.66
C PRO A 96 17.15 -6.67 0.87
N THR A 97 17.15 -6.54 -0.46
CA THR A 97 16.66 -7.61 -1.33
C THR A 97 17.70 -8.72 -1.44
N SER A 98 17.24 -9.97 -1.46
CA SER A 98 18.10 -11.15 -1.57
C SER A 98 17.60 -12.09 -2.66
N LYS A 99 18.52 -12.84 -3.27
CA LYS A 99 18.19 -13.96 -4.16
C LYS A 99 17.98 -15.27 -3.39
N ASN A 100 18.33 -15.31 -2.11
CA ASN A 100 18.13 -16.47 -1.26
C ASN A 100 16.70 -16.48 -0.69
N PRO A 101 15.86 -17.48 -1.02
CA PRO A 101 14.49 -17.54 -0.51
C PRO A 101 14.38 -17.58 1.02
N SER A 102 15.39 -18.11 1.72
CA SER A 102 15.36 -18.22 3.18
C SER A 102 15.48 -16.89 3.92
N ASP A 103 15.88 -15.82 3.24
CA ASP A 103 16.04 -14.50 3.86
C ASP A 103 14.70 -13.78 4.06
N TYR A 104 13.66 -14.26 3.37
CA TYR A 104 12.30 -13.76 3.43
C TYR A 104 11.47 -14.54 4.45
N GLN A 105 10.77 -13.81 5.30
CA GLN A 105 9.94 -14.35 6.37
C GLN A 105 8.46 -14.06 6.13
N ALA A 106 7.60 -14.83 6.79
CA ALA A 106 6.17 -14.56 6.78
C ALA A 106 5.89 -13.16 7.35
N GLY A 107 5.22 -12.32 6.57
CA GLY A 107 4.94 -10.93 6.93
C GLY A 107 5.83 -9.91 6.22
N ASP A 108 6.93 -10.33 5.59
CA ASP A 108 7.67 -9.45 4.67
C ASP A 108 6.76 -9.06 3.50
N ILE A 109 6.83 -7.78 3.10
CA ILE A 109 6.14 -7.25 1.93
C ILE A 109 7.18 -7.11 0.82
N VAL A 110 6.97 -7.82 -0.28
CA VAL A 110 7.84 -7.76 -1.45
C VAL A 110 7.10 -7.02 -2.56
N SER A 111 7.67 -5.92 -3.04
CA SER A 111 7.24 -5.28 -4.28
C SER A 111 8.21 -5.64 -5.40
N TRP A 112 7.67 -5.84 -6.60
CA TRP A 112 8.44 -6.07 -7.81
C TRP A 112 7.78 -5.31 -8.96
N ARG A 113 8.62 -4.77 -9.85
CA ARG A 113 8.21 -4.14 -11.09
C ARG A 113 8.69 -5.02 -12.23
N LEU A 114 7.77 -5.43 -13.08
CA LEU A 114 8.04 -6.10 -14.34
C LEU A 114 8.26 -5.00 -15.38
N ASP A 115 9.51 -4.62 -15.59
CA ASP A 115 9.96 -3.84 -16.74
C ASP A 115 10.16 -4.72 -17.98
#